data_AF-A0A1G5Z9L4-F1
#
_entry.id   AF-A0A1G5Z9L4-F1
#
_cell.length_a   1.000
_cell.length_b   1.000
_cell.length_c   1.000
_cell.angle_alpha   90.00
_cell.angle_beta   90.00
_cell.angle_gamma   90.00
#
_symmetry.space_group_name_H-M   'P 1'
#
loop_
_entity.id
_entity.type
_entity.pdbx_description
1 polymer ?
#
loop_
_entity_poly.entity_id
_entity_poly.type
_entity_poly.pdbx_seq_one_letter_code
_entity_poly.pdbx_strand_id
1 'polypeptide(L)' 'MKSRKFLTILFFAFSLQSPAQNLKALVGGTLIDGFGGTPIRNSVIIVEGEGIKVVLQVKKLS' A
#
# COMPACT_ATOMS: atom_id res chain seq x y z
N MET A 1 43.78 5.55 -4.75
CA MET A 1 42.98 4.53 -4.03
C MET A 1 41.79 5.09 -3.23
N LYS A 2 41.86 6.30 -2.66
CA LYS A 2 40.76 6.89 -1.84
C LYS A 2 39.49 7.24 -2.65
N SER A 3 39.63 7.72 -3.89
CA SER A 3 38.50 8.12 -4.75
C SER A 3 37.66 6.95 -5.29
N ARG A 4 38.28 5.81 -5.60
CA ARG A 4 37.56 4.62 -6.08
C ARG A 4 36.66 4.00 -5.00
N LYS A 5 37.13 3.95 -3.75
CA LYS A 5 36.34 3.46 -2.61
C LYS A 5 35.15 4.37 -2.31
N PHE A 6 35.33 5.69 -2.47
CA PHE A 6 34.26 6.66 -2.32
C PHE A 6 33.14 6.45 -3.33
N LEU A 7 33.49 6.20 -4.60
CA LEU A 7 32.51 5.90 -5.65
C LEU A 7 31.73 4.61 -5.36
N THR A 8 32.39 3.57 -4.84
CA THR A 8 31.74 2.32 -4.44
C THR A 8 30.75 2.53 -3.29
N ILE A 9 31.11 3.36 -2.29
CA ILE A 9 30.23 3.68 -1.16
C ILE A 9 29.01 4.47 -1.65
N LEU A 10 29.20 5.43 -2.56
CA LEU A 10 28.10 6.22 -3.12
C LEU A 10 27.13 5.34 -3.93
N PHE A 11 27.67 4.42 -4.73
CA PHE A 11 26.87 3.48 -5.51
C PHE A 11 26.07 2.53 -4.59
N PHE A 12 26.69 2.06 -3.52
CA PHE A 12 26.01 1.20 -2.53
C PHE A 12 24.91 1.95 -1.77
N ALA A 13 25.15 3.21 -1.38
CA ALA A 13 24.15 4.03 -0.70
C ALA A 13 22.91 4.31 -1.57
N PHE A 14 23.09 4.50 -2.89
CA PHE A 14 21.98 4.71 -3.80
C PHE A 14 21.12 3.44 -4.00
N SER A 15 21.73 2.26 -3.91
CA SER A 15 21.00 0.98 -4.06
C SER A 15 20.01 0.66 -2.93
N LEU A 16 20.09 1.37 -1.79
CA LEU A 16 19.21 1.17 -0.65
C LEU A 16 17.86 1.90 -0.77
N GLN A 17 17.64 2.68 -1.83
CA GLN A 17 16.36 3.35 -2.08
C GLN A 17 15.36 2.39 -2.73
N SER A 18 14.81 1.46 -1.94
CA SER A 18 13.61 0.72 -2.36
C SER A 18 12.37 1.59 -2.12
N PRO A 19 11.58 1.94 -3.15
CA PRO A 19 10.31 2.59 -2.91
C PRO A 19 9.45 1.64 -2.07
N ALA A 20 9.04 2.08 -0.89
CA ALA A 20 8.10 1.32 -0.08
C ALA A 20 6.87 1.03 -0.95
N GLN A 21 6.48 -0.23 -1.08
CA GLN A 21 5.24 -0.59 -1.78
C GLN A 21 4.09 0.09 -1.05
N ASN A 22 3.59 1.19 -1.63
CA ASN A 22 2.48 1.97 -1.09
C ASN A 22 1.13 1.29 -1.35
N LEU A 23 1.11 -0.03 -1.50
CA LEU A 23 -0.09 -0.84 -1.67
C LEU A 23 -0.48 -1.42 -0.32
N LYS A 24 -1.65 -1.03 0.19
CA LYS A 24 -2.20 -1.49 1.46
C LYS A 24 -3.59 -2.08 1.25
N ALA A 25 -3.93 -3.09 2.03
CA ALA A 25 -5.27 -3.68 2.06
C ALA A 25 -5.86 -3.53 3.46
N LEU A 26 -7.07 -2.97 3.56
CA LEU A 26 -7.87 -2.96 4.79
C LEU A 26 -8.97 -4.00 4.61
N VAL A 27 -8.95 -5.08 5.42
CA VAL A 27 -9.79 -6.27 5.21
C VAL A 27 -10.71 -6.55 6.38
N GLY A 28 -11.91 -7.06 6.10
CA GLY A 28 -12.82 -7.63 7.10
C GLY A 28 -13.63 -6.61 7.92
N GLY A 29 -13.48 -5.31 7.65
CA GLY A 29 -14.24 -4.25 8.30
C GLY A 29 -15.65 -4.04 7.72
N THR A 30 -16.39 -3.11 8.33
CA THR A 30 -17.61 -2.53 7.74
C THR A 30 -17.24 -1.17 7.14
N LEU A 31 -17.44 -0.98 5.84
CA LEU A 31 -17.22 0.30 5.18
C LEU A 31 -18.41 1.24 5.43
N ILE A 32 -18.10 2.40 6.01
CA ILE A 32 -18.95 3.58 6.09
C ILE A 32 -18.40 4.57 5.06
N ASP A 33 -19.14 4.83 3.99
CA ASP A 33 -18.66 5.60 2.83
C ASP A 33 -18.79 7.13 2.98
N GLY A 34 -19.52 7.59 3.99
CA GLY A 34 -19.78 9.00 4.25
C GLY A 34 -20.90 9.63 3.42
N PHE A 35 -21.59 8.87 2.55
CA PHE A 35 -22.70 9.36 1.70
C PHE A 35 -24.09 9.09 2.28
N GLY A 36 -24.17 8.55 3.50
CA GLY A 36 -25.44 8.20 4.15
C GLY A 36 -26.09 6.91 3.62
N GLY A 37 -25.36 6.13 2.83
CA GLY A 37 -25.80 4.84 2.32
C GLY A 37 -25.83 3.73 3.40
N THR A 38 -26.31 2.55 3.00
CA THR A 38 -26.30 1.37 3.89
C THR A 38 -24.86 0.87 4.07
N PRO A 39 -24.37 0.65 5.30
CA PRO A 39 -23.03 0.13 5.56
C PRO A 39 -22.72 -1.19 4.84
N ILE A 40 -21.53 -1.30 4.24
CA ILE A 40 -21.09 -2.51 3.52
C ILE A 40 -20.26 -3.37 4.46
N ARG A 41 -20.72 -4.59 4.76
CA ARG A 41 -20.02 -5.53 5.65
C ARG A 41 -18.97 -6.35 4.90
N ASN A 42 -17.93 -6.78 5.62
CA ASN A 42 -16.83 -7.61 5.10
C ASN A 42 -16.15 -6.95 3.88
N SER A 43 -15.92 -5.65 3.98
CA SER A 43 -15.28 -4.88 2.91
C SER A 43 -13.78 -5.13 2.87
N VAL A 44 -13.24 -5.03 1.65
CA VAL A 44 -11.81 -4.96 1.37
C VAL A 44 -11.54 -3.66 0.63
N ILE A 45 -10.63 -2.85 1.15
CA ILE A 45 -10.21 -1.57 0.54
C ILE A 45 -8.75 -1.71 0.15
N ILE A 46 -8.46 -1.50 -1.13
CA ILE A 46 -7.09 -1.42 -1.64
C ILE A 46 -6.71 0.06 -1.74
N VAL A 47 -5.67 0.46 -1.02
CA VAL A 47 -5.10 1.80 -1.03
C VAL A 47 -3.77 1.74 -1.76
N GLU A 48 -3.57 2.61 -2.75
CA GLU A 48 -2.31 2.74 -3.47
C GLU A 48 -1.85 4.21 -3.40
N GLY A 49 -0.70 4.44 -2.77
CA GLY A 49 -0.24 5.79 -2.49
C GLY A 49 -1.17 6.51 -1.52
N GLU A 50 -1.72 7.64 -1.97
CA GLU A 50 -2.63 8.48 -1.20
C GLU A 50 -4.11 8.23 -1.54
N GLY A 51 -4.38 7.36 -2.52
CA GLY A 51 -5.72 7.13 -3.07
C GLY A 51 -6.28 5.74 -2.77
N ILE A 52 -7.61 5.65 -2.77
CA ILE A 52 -8.31 4.37 -2.81
C ILE A 52 -8.31 3.87 -4.25
N LYS A 53 -7.73 2.69 -4.48
CA LYS A 53 -7.69 2.04 -5.79
C LYS A 53 -8.95 1.23 -6.06
N VAL A 54 -9.39 0.44 -5.09
CA VAL A 54 -10.54 -0.48 -5.23
C VAL A 54 -11.25 -0.66 -3.90
N VAL A 55 -12.58 -0.77 -3.96
CA VAL A 55 -13.44 -1.23 -2.86
C VAL A 55 -14.16 -2.51 -3.30
N LEU A 56 -14.09 -3.57 -2.50
CA LEU A 56 -14.72 -4.86 -2.76
C LEU A 56 -15.55 -5.31 -1.56
N GLN A 57 -16.60 -6.08 -1.81
CA GLN A 57 -17.31 -6.82 -0.77
C GLN A 57 -16.94 -8.30 -0.88
N VAL A 58 -16.51 -8.91 0.22
CA VAL A 58 -16.19 -10.34 0.25
C VAL A 58 -17.40 -11.14 0.71
N LYS A 59 -17.79 -12.13 -0.09
CA LYS A 59 -18.74 -13.16 0.34
C LYS A 59 -17.94 -14.35 0.88
N LYS A 60 -18.32 -14.83 2.06
CA LYS A 60 -17.80 -16.09 2.58
C LYS A 60 -18.37 -17.21 1.70
N LEU A 61 -17.49 -18.01 1.09
CA LEU A 61 -17.87 -19.29 0.51
C LEU A 61 -18.00 -20.27 1.68
N SER A 62 -19.23 -20.67 1.97
CA SER A 62 -19.58 -21.69 2.96
C SER A 62 -19.85 -23.01 2.26
#